data_AF-A0A3N2Q9F0-F1
#
_entry.id   AF-A0A3N2Q9F0-F1
#
_cell.length_a   1.000
_cell.length_b   1.000
_cell.length_c   1.000
_cell.angle_alpha   90.00
_cell.angle_beta   90.00
_cell.angle_gamma   90.00
#
_symmetry.space_group_name_H-M   'P 1'
#
loop_
_entity.id
_entity.type
_entity.pdbx_description
1 polymer ?
#
loop_
_entity_poly.entity_id
_entity_poly.type
_entity_poly.pdbx_seq_one_letter_code
_entity_poly.pdbx_strand_id
1 'polypeptide(L)'
;MGSFRRVSSQLISTANCIRLGNQRAIHLTNGPVRVDKASLRYTVPTLLASRQARLDPFCIRRHLTSASPPQLLLQATSKHGMASDEEYMAFLNKANEDPQAGYAKQADTGASKIFKAQDTGVDVPKPIATALEKGDKVYVSDADEPFVAVALSWDEGGKGLPDEVEFAELIQHPDPENAGVELLDPIDWDSDGQYQDLVEAVRTAGKGNDVRVYRVPSSGARVEYWVVTTEGKGPEAKLVGVKAMAVES
;
A
#
# COMPACT_ATOMS: atom_id res chain seq x y z
N MET A 1 57.75 -29.12 52.41
CA MET A 1 57.34 -30.22 53.32
C MET A 1 55.87 -30.02 53.67
N GLY A 2 55.01 -30.99 53.30
CA GLY A 2 53.60 -31.12 53.72
C GLY A 2 52.62 -30.18 53.01
N SER A 3 51.44 -30.60 52.54
CA SER A 3 50.82 -31.91 52.51
C SER A 3 49.68 -31.89 51.49
N PHE A 4 49.49 -33.01 50.80
CA PHE A 4 48.40 -33.29 49.86
C PHE A 4 47.01 -33.11 50.50
N ARG A 5 46.08 -32.45 49.80
CA ARG A 5 44.66 -32.85 49.79
C ARG A 5 44.07 -32.71 48.38
N ARG A 6 43.79 -33.88 47.82
CA ARG A 6 42.98 -34.16 46.64
C ARG A 6 41.51 -34.00 47.04
N VAL A 7 40.73 -33.21 46.31
CA VAL A 7 39.26 -33.25 46.36
C VAL A 7 38.75 -33.36 44.93
N SER A 8 38.10 -34.50 44.67
CA SER A 8 37.36 -34.85 43.46
C SER A 8 35.95 -34.23 43.45
N SER A 9 35.30 -34.31 42.28
CA SER A 9 33.85 -34.21 42.06
C SER A 9 33.26 -32.79 42.13
N GLN A 10 32.35 -32.35 41.27
CA GLN A 10 31.47 -33.03 40.31
C GLN A 10 31.17 -32.06 39.15
N LEU A 11 31.31 -32.54 37.92
CA LEU A 11 30.66 -31.96 36.73
C LEU A 11 29.18 -32.38 36.77
N ILE A 12 28.27 -31.43 36.91
CA ILE A 12 26.84 -31.67 36.72
C ILE A 12 26.53 -31.39 35.24
N SER A 13 26.63 -32.45 34.44
CA SER A 13 26.05 -32.53 33.10
C SER A 13 24.62 -33.03 33.26
N THR A 14 23.64 -32.13 33.18
CA THR A 14 22.21 -32.49 33.14
C THR A 14 21.85 -32.92 31.72
N ALA A 15 22.12 -34.18 31.41
CA ALA A 15 21.56 -34.87 30.26
C ALA A 15 20.07 -35.16 30.53
N ASN A 16 19.20 -34.42 29.86
CA ASN A 16 17.76 -34.64 29.88
C ASN A 16 17.45 -35.87 29.01
N CYS A 17 17.17 -37.01 29.65
CA CYS A 17 16.72 -38.23 28.99
C CYS A 17 15.23 -38.13 28.68
N ILE A 18 14.87 -37.87 27.42
CA ILE A 18 13.51 -38.12 26.92
C ILE A 18 13.46 -39.51 26.31
N ARG A 19 12.51 -40.28 26.84
CA ARG A 19 12.18 -41.66 26.49
C ARG A 19 11.86 -41.82 25.01
N LEU A 20 12.52 -42.80 24.40
CA LEU A 20 12.22 -43.37 23.09
C LEU A 20 10.82 -44.01 23.09
N GLY A 21 9.95 -43.47 22.24
CA GLY A 21 8.65 -44.04 21.85
C GLY A 21 8.64 -44.35 20.35
N ASN A 22 9.00 -45.59 20.04
CA ASN A 22 8.58 -46.44 18.91
C ASN A 22 8.17 -45.82 17.55
N GLN A 23 9.10 -45.96 16.59
CA GLN A 23 8.92 -46.54 15.25
C GLN A 23 7.78 -46.03 14.32
N ARG A 24 8.19 -45.29 13.28
CA ARG A 24 8.02 -45.70 11.87
C ARG A 24 9.05 -44.98 10.99
N ALA A 25 10.10 -45.72 10.64
CA ALA A 25 11.11 -45.29 9.68
C ALA A 25 10.56 -45.51 8.26
N ILE A 26 10.26 -44.41 7.56
CA ILE A 26 10.14 -44.41 6.10
C ILE A 26 11.54 -44.23 5.54
N HIS A 27 12.11 -45.34 5.05
CA HIS A 27 13.33 -45.35 4.24
C HIS A 27 13.06 -44.58 2.93
N LEU A 28 13.49 -43.32 2.84
CA LEU A 28 13.63 -42.62 1.57
C LEU A 28 15.05 -42.89 1.05
N THR A 29 15.16 -43.91 0.21
CA THR A 29 16.38 -44.18 -0.54
C THR A 29 16.50 -43.15 -1.66
N ASN A 30 17.49 -42.26 -1.55
CA ASN A 30 17.94 -41.42 -2.66
C ASN A 30 18.58 -42.30 -3.73
N GLY A 31 17.85 -42.52 -4.83
CA GLY A 31 18.38 -43.08 -6.07
C GLY A 31 18.64 -41.96 -7.10
N PRO A 32 19.76 -41.99 -7.83
CA PRO A 32 20.07 -40.97 -8.84
C PRO A 32 19.22 -41.20 -10.10
N VAL A 33 18.44 -40.19 -10.50
CA VAL A 33 17.76 -40.20 -11.81
C VAL A 33 18.69 -39.54 -12.83
N ARG A 34 19.07 -40.36 -13.82
CA ARG A 34 19.86 -40.02 -15.00
C ARG A 34 19.27 -38.84 -15.77
N VAL A 35 20.17 -37.98 -16.22
CA VAL A 35 19.95 -36.97 -17.25
C VAL A 35 20.07 -37.66 -18.60
N ASP A 36 18.96 -37.78 -19.34
CA ASP A 36 18.99 -38.11 -20.76
C ASP A 36 18.73 -36.85 -21.61
N LYS A 37 19.74 -36.49 -22.39
CA LYS A 37 19.71 -35.48 -23.46
C LYS A 37 19.02 -36.08 -24.69
N ALA A 38 17.91 -35.48 -25.13
CA ALA A 38 17.46 -35.47 -26.53
C ALA A 38 16.49 -34.28 -26.69
N SER A 39 16.93 -33.16 -27.26
CA SER A 39 16.95 -32.87 -28.70
C SER A 39 15.56 -32.62 -29.30
N LEU A 40 15.31 -31.33 -29.55
CA LEU A 40 14.49 -30.72 -30.62
C LEU A 40 13.05 -31.21 -30.82
N ARG A 41 12.09 -30.29 -30.69
CA ARG A 41 11.41 -29.64 -31.84
C ARG A 41 10.39 -28.59 -31.36
N TYR A 42 10.63 -27.36 -31.80
CA TYR A 42 9.62 -26.30 -31.90
C TYR A 42 8.50 -26.77 -32.84
N THR A 43 7.25 -26.57 -32.48
CA THR A 43 6.14 -26.52 -33.45
C THR A 43 5.11 -25.51 -32.96
N VAL A 44 5.06 -24.39 -33.67
CA VAL A 44 4.03 -23.36 -33.54
C VAL A 44 2.88 -23.77 -34.46
N PRO A 45 1.61 -23.82 -34.00
CA PRO A 45 0.50 -23.89 -34.93
C PRO A 45 0.13 -22.48 -35.38
N THR A 46 0.61 -22.12 -36.57
CA THR A 46 0.03 -21.07 -37.41
C THR A 46 -1.29 -21.58 -37.97
N LEU A 47 -2.40 -20.92 -37.65
CA LEU A 47 -3.63 -21.04 -38.45
C LEU A 47 -4.00 -19.67 -39.02
N LEU A 48 -3.70 -19.55 -40.31
CA LEU A 48 -4.26 -18.61 -41.25
C LEU A 48 -5.76 -18.91 -41.42
N ALA A 49 -6.62 -17.93 -41.19
CA ALA A 49 -7.98 -17.95 -41.73
C ALA A 49 -8.34 -16.55 -42.21
N SER A 50 -8.13 -16.33 -43.51
CA SER A 50 -8.67 -15.21 -44.26
C SER A 50 -10.17 -15.40 -44.47
N ARG A 51 -10.97 -14.36 -44.23
CA ARG A 51 -12.11 -14.03 -45.09
C ARG A 51 -12.60 -12.60 -44.88
N GLN A 52 -12.51 -11.83 -45.97
CA GLN A 52 -13.23 -10.60 -46.23
C GLN A 52 -14.71 -10.69 -45.82
N ALA A 53 -15.18 -9.66 -45.13
CA ALA A 53 -16.56 -9.20 -45.22
C ALA A 53 -16.60 -7.66 -45.17
N ARG A 54 -16.81 -7.10 -46.36
CA ARG A 54 -17.59 -5.90 -46.72
C ARG A 54 -17.45 -4.62 -45.88
N LEU A 55 -16.90 -3.63 -46.58
CA LEU A 55 -17.13 -2.21 -46.39
C LEU A 55 -18.61 -1.88 -46.65
N ASP A 56 -19.28 -1.29 -45.66
CA ASP A 56 -20.48 -0.47 -45.84
C ASP A 56 -20.17 0.94 -45.34
N PRO A 57 -20.03 1.94 -46.22
CA PRO A 57 -19.97 3.34 -45.83
C PRO A 57 -21.38 3.92 -45.77
N PHE A 58 -22.00 3.89 -44.59
CA PHE A 58 -23.19 4.72 -44.35
C PHE A 58 -22.77 6.07 -43.79
N CYS A 59 -22.68 7.03 -44.71
CA CYS A 59 -22.59 8.45 -44.43
C CYS A 59 -23.79 8.90 -43.59
N ILE A 60 -23.59 9.16 -42.30
CA ILE A 60 -24.53 9.96 -41.53
C ILE A 60 -24.35 11.42 -41.94
N ARG A 61 -25.43 11.90 -42.53
CA ARG A 61 -25.67 13.20 -43.13
C ARG A 61 -25.55 14.33 -42.11
N ARG A 62 -24.82 15.37 -42.51
CA ARG A 62 -24.79 16.71 -41.90
C ARG A 62 -26.21 17.23 -41.61
N HIS A 63 -26.43 17.66 -40.38
CA HIS A 63 -27.29 18.80 -40.09
C HIS A 63 -26.48 19.82 -39.28
N LEU A 64 -25.72 20.65 -40.00
CA LEU A 64 -25.26 21.94 -39.49
C LEU A 64 -26.48 22.86 -39.48
N THR A 65 -27.18 22.95 -38.35
CA THR A 65 -28.14 24.03 -38.12
C THR A 65 -27.36 25.28 -37.75
N SER A 66 -27.18 26.12 -38.76
CA SER A 66 -26.88 27.54 -38.66
C SER A 66 -27.88 28.21 -37.70
N ALA A 67 -27.39 28.68 -36.56
CA ALA A 67 -28.08 29.64 -35.73
C ALA A 67 -27.24 30.92 -35.74
N SER A 68 -27.76 31.95 -36.42
CA SER A 68 -27.18 33.28 -36.50
C SER A 68 -27.04 33.92 -35.11
N PRO A 69 -25.95 34.66 -34.84
CA PRO A 69 -25.89 35.57 -33.71
C PRO A 69 -26.71 36.84 -34.03
N PRO A 70 -27.55 37.37 -33.12
CA PRO A 70 -28.07 38.71 -33.29
C PRO A 70 -26.94 39.72 -33.09
N GLN A 71 -26.73 40.57 -34.09
CA GLN A 71 -25.85 41.73 -34.02
C GLN A 71 -26.47 42.84 -33.15
N LEU A 72 -25.67 43.31 -32.19
CA LEU A 72 -25.49 44.69 -31.74
C LEU A 72 -26.75 45.54 -31.40
N LEU A 73 -26.91 45.81 -30.10
CA LEU A 73 -27.20 47.16 -29.65
C LEU A 73 -26.06 47.65 -28.74
N LEU A 74 -25.22 48.50 -29.32
CA LEU A 74 -24.14 49.22 -28.65
C LEU A 74 -24.78 50.34 -27.81
N GLN A 75 -25.01 50.12 -26.52
CA GLN A 75 -25.18 51.24 -25.58
C GLN A 75 -23.81 51.63 -25.05
N ALA A 76 -23.21 52.59 -25.75
CA ALA A 76 -22.06 53.32 -25.28
C ALA A 76 -22.48 54.19 -24.09
N THR A 77 -22.22 53.73 -22.86
CA THR A 77 -21.94 54.63 -21.75
C THR A 77 -20.43 54.68 -21.58
N SER A 78 -19.85 55.69 -22.20
CA SER A 78 -18.47 56.12 -21.98
C SER A 78 -18.24 56.43 -20.49
N LYS A 79 -17.59 55.49 -19.80
CA LYS A 79 -16.55 55.79 -18.80
C LYS A 79 -15.34 54.91 -19.13
N HIS A 80 -14.61 55.35 -20.14
CA HIS A 80 -13.31 54.82 -20.49
C HIS A 80 -12.31 55.34 -19.45
N GLY A 81 -12.13 54.60 -18.36
CA GLY A 81 -11.26 55.00 -17.26
C GLY A 81 -10.76 53.80 -16.48
N MET A 82 -9.48 53.47 -16.70
CA MET A 82 -8.55 52.86 -15.73
C MET A 82 -8.84 51.43 -15.21
N ALA A 83 -9.74 50.64 -15.81
CA ALA A 83 -9.93 49.25 -15.38
C ALA A 83 -8.95 48.24 -16.03
N SER A 84 -8.30 48.58 -17.16
CA SER A 84 -7.52 47.58 -17.92
C SER A 84 -6.14 47.29 -17.34
N ASP A 85 -5.43 48.32 -16.88
CA ASP A 85 -4.03 48.19 -16.50
C ASP A 85 -3.88 47.74 -15.05
N GLU A 86 -4.83 48.14 -14.20
CA GLU A 86 -4.83 47.78 -12.78
C GLU A 86 -5.21 46.30 -12.59
N GLU A 87 -6.18 45.80 -13.35
CA GLU A 87 -6.53 44.37 -13.38
C GLU A 87 -5.42 43.52 -14.02
N TYR A 88 -4.73 44.04 -15.04
CA TYR A 88 -3.58 43.37 -15.67
C TYR A 88 -2.37 43.32 -14.75
N MET A 89 -2.05 44.41 -14.06
CA MET A 89 -0.99 44.44 -13.05
C MET A 89 -1.36 43.56 -11.85
N ALA A 90 -2.63 43.48 -11.47
CA ALA A 90 -3.10 42.57 -10.44
C ALA A 90 -2.88 41.11 -10.83
N PHE A 91 -3.13 40.73 -12.09
CA PHE A 91 -2.83 39.38 -12.58
C PHE A 91 -1.32 39.08 -12.59
N LEU A 92 -0.48 40.00 -13.06
CA LEU A 92 0.98 39.84 -13.03
C LEU A 92 1.53 39.76 -11.61
N ASN A 93 1.01 40.61 -10.70
CA ASN A 93 1.41 40.58 -9.30
C ASN A 93 0.91 39.32 -8.60
N LYS A 94 -0.29 38.83 -8.94
CA LYS A 94 -0.83 37.55 -8.44
C LYS A 94 0.01 36.35 -8.90
N ALA A 95 0.52 36.39 -10.13
CA ALA A 95 1.36 35.33 -10.67
C ALA A 95 2.79 35.32 -10.10
N ASN A 96 3.28 36.48 -9.65
CA ASN A 96 4.59 36.64 -9.01
C ASN A 96 4.52 36.63 -7.48
N GLU A 97 3.31 36.52 -6.90
CA GLU A 97 3.10 36.41 -5.47
C GLU A 97 3.67 35.06 -5.02
N ASP A 98 4.54 35.08 -4.01
CA ASP A 98 5.11 33.86 -3.42
C ASP A 98 3.93 32.96 -3.00
N PRO A 99 3.84 31.70 -3.49
CA PRO A 99 2.76 30.80 -3.10
C PRO A 99 2.66 30.64 -1.57
N GLN A 100 3.71 30.99 -0.82
CA GLN A 100 3.71 30.99 0.63
C GLN A 100 2.80 32.06 1.30
N ALA A 101 2.49 33.17 0.62
CA ALA A 101 1.64 34.24 1.15
C ALA A 101 0.12 33.98 1.03
N GLY A 102 -0.26 32.99 0.20
CA GLY A 102 -1.64 32.50 0.10
C GLY A 102 -2.06 31.54 1.21
N TYR A 103 -1.13 31.03 2.02
CA TYR A 103 -1.44 30.22 3.21
C TYR A 103 -1.78 31.09 4.42
N ALA A 104 -2.68 32.06 4.26
CA ALA A 104 -3.38 32.62 5.41
C ALA A 104 -4.34 31.55 5.93
N LYS A 105 -3.84 30.72 6.86
CA LYS A 105 -4.57 29.75 7.70
C LYS A 105 -5.95 29.41 7.16
N GLN A 106 -5.99 28.53 6.17
CA GLN A 106 -7.19 27.77 5.91
C GLN A 106 -7.48 27.02 7.20
N ALA A 107 -8.53 27.46 7.91
CA ALA A 107 -9.06 26.73 9.03
C ALA A 107 -9.28 25.29 8.58
N ASP A 108 -8.76 24.39 9.40
CA ASP A 108 -8.85 22.94 9.36
C ASP A 108 -10.30 22.45 9.11
N THR A 109 -10.72 22.52 7.86
CA THR A 109 -12.04 22.07 7.36
C THR A 109 -11.94 21.45 5.96
N GLY A 110 -10.73 21.04 5.58
CA GLY A 110 -10.45 20.43 4.28
C GLY A 110 -9.01 19.97 4.14
N ALA A 111 -8.32 19.65 5.24
CA ALA A 111 -7.09 18.89 5.16
C ALA A 111 -7.44 17.57 4.46
N SER A 112 -6.71 17.23 3.39
CA SER A 112 -6.58 15.84 2.99
C SER A 112 -6.37 15.04 4.26
N LYS A 113 -7.30 14.13 4.56
CA LYS A 113 -7.35 13.40 5.83
C LYS A 113 -6.21 12.38 5.79
N ILE A 114 -5.00 12.87 6.03
CA ILE A 114 -3.78 12.07 6.03
C ILE A 114 -3.72 11.41 7.39
N PHE A 115 -4.00 10.11 7.39
CA PHE A 115 -3.94 9.29 8.57
C PHE A 115 -2.50 9.10 9.05
N LYS A 116 -2.34 8.98 10.37
CA LYS A 116 -1.04 8.76 11.00
C LYS A 116 -0.48 7.40 10.61
N ALA A 117 0.67 7.39 9.92
CA ALA A 117 1.32 6.16 9.46
C ALA A 117 2.54 5.75 10.30
N GLN A 118 3.20 6.70 10.96
CA GLN A 118 4.42 6.45 11.71
C GLN A 118 4.43 7.20 13.04
N ASP A 119 4.86 6.50 14.10
CA ASP A 119 5.05 7.03 15.44
C ASP A 119 6.51 7.43 15.66
N THR A 120 6.71 8.56 16.36
CA THR A 120 8.05 9.02 16.74
C THR A 120 8.74 8.00 17.65
N GLY A 121 9.82 7.38 17.18
CA GLY A 121 10.60 6.39 17.93
C GLY A 121 10.23 4.92 17.64
N VAL A 122 9.35 4.67 16.67
CA VAL A 122 9.06 3.31 16.19
C VAL A 122 9.76 3.11 14.84
N ASP A 123 10.84 2.33 14.84
CA ASP A 123 11.58 2.01 13.61
C ASP A 123 10.81 1.03 12.70
N VAL A 124 10.88 1.27 11.39
CA VAL A 124 10.37 0.37 10.37
C VAL A 124 11.29 -0.86 10.27
N PRO A 125 10.74 -2.08 10.32
CA PRO A 125 11.52 -3.30 10.16
C PRO A 125 12.26 -3.36 8.82
N LYS A 126 13.51 -3.84 8.84
CA LYS A 126 14.36 -3.98 7.64
C LYS A 126 13.70 -4.69 6.46
N PRO A 127 12.94 -5.79 6.64
CA PRO A 127 12.29 -6.47 5.51
C PRO A 127 11.35 -5.55 4.72
N ILE A 128 10.59 -4.71 5.43
CA ILE A 128 9.64 -3.77 4.82
C ILE A 128 10.41 -2.64 4.14
N ALA A 129 11.42 -2.06 4.80
CA ALA A 129 12.24 -1.01 4.22
C ALA A 129 12.90 -1.47 2.91
N THR A 130 13.50 -2.66 2.89
CA THR A 130 14.10 -3.22 1.67
C THR A 130 13.06 -3.48 0.57
N ALA A 131 11.84 -3.89 0.92
CA ALA A 131 10.78 -4.10 -0.06
C ALA A 131 10.31 -2.78 -0.71
N LEU A 132 10.23 -1.71 0.08
CA LEU A 132 9.89 -0.36 -0.40
C LEU A 132 11.02 0.30 -1.20
N GLU A 133 12.27 0.12 -0.78
CA GLU A 133 13.47 0.66 -1.46
C GLU A 133 13.65 0.13 -2.87
N LYS A 134 13.17 -1.09 -3.15
CA LYS A 134 13.16 -1.63 -4.51
C LYS A 134 12.37 -0.74 -5.46
N GLY A 135 11.34 -0.04 -4.98
CA GLY A 135 10.56 0.92 -5.78
C GLY A 135 9.82 0.32 -6.99
N ASP A 136 9.87 -1.00 -7.16
CA ASP A 136 9.31 -1.70 -8.32
C ASP A 136 7.77 -1.83 -8.27
N LYS A 137 7.15 -1.44 -7.16
CA LYS A 137 5.73 -1.67 -6.86
C LYS A 137 5.03 -0.37 -6.50
N VAL A 138 4.01 -0.06 -7.30
CA VAL A 138 3.06 1.04 -7.10
C VAL A 138 1.67 0.40 -6.99
N TYR A 139 0.81 0.96 -6.15
CA TYR A 139 -0.55 0.47 -6.04
C TYR A 139 -1.36 0.90 -7.27
N VAL A 140 -1.86 -0.06 -8.03
CA VAL A 140 -2.54 0.19 -9.30
C VAL A 140 -3.97 0.61 -9.00
N SER A 141 -4.23 1.91 -9.13
CA SER A 141 -5.54 2.54 -8.99
C SER A 141 -5.58 3.78 -9.88
N ASP A 142 -6.69 4.52 -9.92
CA ASP A 142 -6.77 5.76 -10.71
C ASP A 142 -5.70 6.81 -10.34
N ALA A 143 -5.08 6.69 -9.16
CA ALA A 143 -4.04 7.59 -8.66
C ALA A 143 -2.59 7.06 -8.73
N ASP A 144 -2.37 5.78 -9.07
CA ASP A 144 -1.03 5.14 -9.15
C ASP A 144 -0.05 5.57 -8.02
N GLU A 145 -0.42 5.31 -6.76
CA GLU A 145 0.31 5.81 -5.59
C GLU A 145 1.38 4.83 -5.08
N PRO A 146 2.56 5.31 -4.67
CA PRO A 146 3.59 4.46 -4.09
C PRO A 146 3.21 3.96 -2.69
N PHE A 147 3.78 2.83 -2.30
CA PHE A 147 3.64 2.33 -0.93
C PHE A 147 4.49 3.14 0.06
N VAL A 148 3.95 3.36 1.25
CA VAL A 148 4.59 4.08 2.36
C VAL A 148 4.73 3.13 3.56
N ALA A 149 5.84 3.21 4.27
CA ALA A 149 6.06 2.38 5.46
C ALA A 149 5.15 2.80 6.63
N VAL A 150 4.67 1.80 7.38
CA VAL A 150 3.83 1.97 8.56
C VAL A 150 4.58 1.42 9.79
N ALA A 151 4.61 2.21 10.85
CA ALA A 151 5.23 1.84 12.13
C ALA A 151 4.54 2.59 13.28
N LEU A 152 3.56 1.96 13.92
CA LEU A 152 2.75 2.54 14.99
C LEU A 152 2.97 1.76 16.29
N SER A 153 2.87 2.45 17.42
CA SER A 153 2.97 1.83 18.74
C SER A 153 1.68 1.06 19.04
N TRP A 154 1.76 -0.22 19.40
CA TRP A 154 0.57 -1.04 19.61
C TRP A 154 0.69 -1.91 20.85
N ASP A 155 -0.19 -1.73 21.82
CA ASP A 155 -0.27 -2.69 22.93
C ASP A 155 -1.14 -3.87 22.49
N GLU A 156 -0.49 -4.99 22.17
CA GLU A 156 -1.18 -6.20 21.76
C GLU A 156 -2.06 -6.74 22.88
N GLY A 157 -1.79 -6.48 24.17
CA GLY A 157 -2.62 -6.93 25.30
C GLY A 157 -2.97 -8.43 25.33
N GLY A 158 -2.37 -9.25 24.47
CA GLY A 158 -2.80 -10.62 24.16
C GLY A 158 -3.99 -10.77 23.19
N LYS A 159 -4.53 -9.68 22.63
CA LYS A 159 -5.65 -9.66 21.65
C LYS A 159 -5.23 -9.80 20.19
N GLY A 160 -3.96 -9.57 19.85
CA GLY A 160 -3.46 -9.68 18.48
C GLY A 160 -3.56 -8.37 17.69
N LEU A 161 -3.98 -8.45 16.43
CA LEU A 161 -4.20 -7.30 15.55
C LEU A 161 -5.39 -6.45 16.02
N PRO A 162 -5.36 -5.11 15.83
CA PRO A 162 -6.47 -4.23 16.19
C PRO A 162 -7.75 -4.55 15.40
N ASP A 163 -8.90 -4.31 16.01
CA ASP A 163 -10.19 -4.31 15.30
C ASP A 163 -10.40 -3.01 14.48
N GLU A 164 -11.57 -2.86 13.85
CA GLU A 164 -11.94 -1.68 13.05
C GLU A 164 -11.78 -0.37 13.83
N VAL A 165 -12.30 -0.35 15.06
CA VAL A 165 -12.43 0.87 15.88
C VAL A 165 -11.09 1.20 16.52
N GLU A 166 -10.41 0.21 17.08
CA GLU A 166 -9.07 0.33 17.65
C GLU A 166 -8.05 0.76 16.60
N PHE A 167 -8.16 0.24 15.36
CA PHE A 167 -7.31 0.67 14.26
C PHE A 167 -7.60 2.13 13.88
N ALA A 168 -8.88 2.51 13.82
CA ALA A 168 -9.27 3.89 13.54
C ALA A 168 -8.78 4.87 14.62
N GLU A 169 -8.82 4.49 15.90
CA GLU A 169 -8.25 5.27 17.01
C GLU A 169 -6.73 5.42 16.85
N LEU A 170 -6.05 4.33 16.50
CA LEU A 170 -4.58 4.30 16.34
C LEU A 170 -4.09 5.26 15.25
N ILE A 171 -4.81 5.32 14.13
CA ILE A 171 -4.49 6.23 13.02
C ILE A 171 -4.98 7.68 13.23
N GLN A 172 -5.56 7.96 14.41
CA GLN A 172 -6.16 9.25 14.80
C GLN A 172 -7.32 9.67 13.92
N HIS A 173 -8.21 8.73 13.59
CA HIS A 173 -9.44 9.02 12.87
C HIS A 173 -10.35 9.92 13.74
N PRO A 174 -10.97 10.98 13.18
CA PRO A 174 -11.80 11.92 13.94
C PRO A 174 -13.08 11.30 14.51
N ASP A 175 -13.54 10.19 13.91
CA ASP A 175 -14.72 9.44 14.33
C ASP A 175 -14.41 7.94 14.18
N PRO A 176 -13.83 7.27 15.20
CA PRO A 176 -13.38 5.89 15.07
C PRO A 176 -14.53 4.89 14.94
N GLU A 177 -15.67 5.16 15.58
CA GLU A 177 -16.85 4.27 15.53
C GLU A 177 -17.51 4.26 14.14
N ASN A 178 -17.49 5.40 13.44
CA ASN A 178 -18.07 5.53 12.10
C ASN A 178 -16.99 5.70 11.02
N ALA A 179 -15.79 5.16 11.26
CA ALA A 179 -14.68 5.28 10.33
C ALA A 179 -14.87 4.49 9.02
N GLY A 180 -15.83 3.56 8.98
CA GLY A 180 -16.07 2.72 7.79
C GLY A 180 -14.88 1.84 7.43
N VAL A 181 -14.04 1.49 8.41
CA VAL A 181 -12.89 0.61 8.22
C VAL A 181 -13.40 -0.79 7.91
N GLU A 182 -12.89 -1.39 6.85
CA GLU A 182 -13.18 -2.76 6.46
C GLU A 182 -11.93 -3.63 6.61
N LEU A 183 -12.09 -4.82 7.18
CA LEU A 183 -11.03 -5.81 7.32
C LEU A 183 -11.08 -6.77 6.13
N LEU A 184 -9.97 -6.86 5.42
CA LEU A 184 -9.78 -7.73 4.26
C LEU A 184 -8.63 -8.71 4.51
N ASP A 185 -8.75 -9.90 3.93
CA ASP A 185 -7.63 -10.85 3.88
C ASP A 185 -6.64 -10.43 2.77
N PRO A 186 -5.33 -10.62 2.95
CA PRO A 186 -4.34 -10.27 1.92
C PRO A 186 -4.59 -10.94 0.56
N ILE A 187 -5.18 -12.14 0.56
CA ILE A 187 -5.50 -12.89 -0.66
C ILE A 187 -6.71 -12.30 -1.38
N ASP A 188 -7.69 -11.79 -0.63
CA ASP A 188 -8.89 -11.17 -1.22
C ASP A 188 -8.56 -9.78 -1.79
N TRP A 189 -7.67 -9.04 -1.11
CA TRP A 189 -7.20 -7.74 -1.54
C TRP A 189 -6.27 -7.82 -2.77
N ASP A 190 -5.32 -8.77 -2.77
CA ASP A 190 -4.38 -9.00 -3.88
C ASP A 190 -4.67 -10.32 -4.59
N SER A 191 -5.86 -10.40 -5.19
CA SER A 191 -6.32 -11.62 -5.88
C SER A 191 -5.41 -12.05 -7.05
N ASP A 192 -4.70 -11.11 -7.66
CA ASP A 192 -3.75 -11.35 -8.75
C ASP A 192 -2.32 -11.68 -8.26
N GLY A 193 -2.06 -11.56 -6.95
CA GLY A 193 -0.75 -11.84 -6.34
C GLY A 193 0.36 -10.85 -6.74
N GLN A 194 0.01 -9.63 -7.15
CA GLN A 194 0.96 -8.62 -7.63
C GLN A 194 1.87 -8.06 -6.52
N TYR A 195 1.37 -8.11 -5.29
CA TYR A 195 1.94 -7.55 -4.07
C TYR A 195 2.39 -8.61 -3.07
N GLN A 196 2.48 -9.89 -3.50
CA GLN A 196 2.93 -10.99 -2.64
C GLN A 196 4.27 -10.70 -1.95
N ASP A 197 5.24 -10.11 -2.66
CA ASP A 197 6.55 -9.75 -2.09
C ASP A 197 6.43 -8.78 -0.89
N LEU A 198 5.47 -7.85 -0.94
CA LEU A 198 5.20 -6.90 0.14
C LEU A 198 4.53 -7.62 1.31
N VAL A 199 3.53 -8.47 1.04
CA VAL A 199 2.85 -9.27 2.07
C VAL A 199 3.84 -10.20 2.78
N GLU A 200 4.76 -10.81 2.04
CA GLU A 200 5.83 -11.66 2.61
C GLU A 200 6.84 -10.85 3.45
N ALA A 201 7.20 -9.65 3.02
CA ALA A 201 8.06 -8.75 3.79
C ALA A 201 7.39 -8.35 5.12
N VAL A 202 6.10 -8.02 5.08
CA VAL A 202 5.30 -7.71 6.28
C VAL A 202 5.23 -8.94 7.19
N ARG A 203 4.88 -10.12 6.68
CA ARG A 203 4.85 -11.37 7.47
C ARG A 203 6.21 -11.70 8.10
N THR A 204 7.29 -11.45 7.38
CA THR A 204 8.66 -11.66 7.87
C THR A 204 8.99 -10.70 9.00
N ALA A 205 8.57 -9.43 8.91
CA ALA A 205 8.70 -8.46 9.98
C ALA A 205 7.92 -8.88 11.24
N GLY A 206 6.72 -9.44 11.06
CA GLY A 206 5.90 -9.99 12.14
C GLY A 206 6.37 -11.35 12.69
N LYS A 207 7.49 -11.90 12.21
CA LYS A 207 8.02 -13.24 12.61
C LYS A 207 6.98 -14.37 12.49
N GLY A 208 6.13 -14.29 11.46
CA GLY A 208 5.07 -15.27 11.20
C GLY A 208 3.75 -15.00 11.92
N ASN A 209 3.57 -13.81 12.51
CA ASN A 209 2.26 -13.33 12.94
C ASN A 209 1.30 -13.16 11.74
N ASP A 210 0.02 -13.05 12.07
CA ASP A 210 -1.04 -12.83 11.08
C ASP A 210 -0.88 -11.46 10.41
N VAL A 211 -1.17 -11.43 9.10
CA VAL A 211 -1.17 -10.20 8.29
C VAL A 211 -2.61 -9.90 7.90
N ARG A 212 -3.02 -8.65 8.05
CA ARG A 212 -4.35 -8.18 7.70
C ARG A 212 -4.29 -6.92 6.85
N VAL A 213 -5.29 -6.74 6.00
CA VAL A 213 -5.46 -5.54 5.20
C VAL A 213 -6.62 -4.73 5.77
N TYR A 214 -6.38 -3.46 6.09
CA TYR A 214 -7.44 -2.53 6.48
C TYR A 214 -7.71 -1.58 5.31
N ARG A 215 -8.96 -1.53 4.87
CA ARG A 215 -9.43 -0.56 3.89
C ARG A 215 -10.09 0.58 4.66
N VAL A 216 -9.47 1.77 4.60
CA VAL A 216 -9.93 2.96 5.35
C VAL A 216 -10.43 4.01 4.36
N PRO A 217 -11.72 4.35 4.36
CA PRO A 217 -12.20 5.45 3.54
C PRO A 217 -11.63 6.78 4.06
N SER A 218 -11.08 7.57 3.15
CA SER A 218 -10.61 8.92 3.40
C SER A 218 -11.65 9.91 2.87
N SER A 219 -11.22 11.07 2.38
CA SER A 219 -12.14 12.07 1.81
C SER A 219 -12.54 11.74 0.37
N GLY A 220 -13.85 11.80 0.10
CA GLY A 220 -14.41 11.61 -1.25
C GLY A 220 -14.25 10.19 -1.78
N ALA A 221 -13.70 10.05 -2.98
CA ALA A 221 -13.40 8.79 -3.64
C ALA A 221 -12.09 8.13 -3.15
N ARG A 222 -11.41 8.70 -2.16
CA ARG A 222 -10.09 8.22 -1.72
C ARG A 222 -10.23 7.15 -0.64
N VAL A 223 -9.40 6.12 -0.75
CA VAL A 223 -9.30 5.01 0.19
C VAL A 223 -7.83 4.76 0.49
N GLU A 224 -7.50 4.43 1.74
CA GLU A 224 -6.16 3.96 2.11
C GLU A 224 -6.21 2.47 2.44
N TYR A 225 -5.36 1.69 1.78
CA TYR A 225 -5.15 0.28 2.08
C TYR A 225 -3.92 0.13 2.96
N TRP A 226 -4.09 -0.58 4.07
CA TRP A 226 -3.05 -0.79 5.08
C TRP A 226 -2.78 -2.27 5.24
N VAL A 227 -1.62 -2.74 4.78
CA VAL A 227 -1.18 -4.13 4.94
C VAL A 227 -0.27 -4.19 6.16
N VAL A 228 -0.75 -4.72 7.27
CA VAL A 228 -0.06 -4.62 8.57
C VAL A 228 -0.01 -5.96 9.32
N THR A 229 0.98 -6.05 10.20
CA THR A 229 1.18 -7.14 11.17
C THR A 229 1.58 -6.55 12.52
N THR A 230 1.45 -7.33 13.59
CA THR A 230 2.12 -7.01 14.86
C THR A 230 3.57 -7.51 14.84
N GLU A 231 4.50 -6.71 15.35
CA GLU A 231 5.88 -7.10 15.69
C GLU A 231 6.06 -7.02 17.21
N GLY A 232 6.65 -8.05 17.81
CA GLY A 232 6.81 -8.12 19.28
C GLY A 232 5.62 -8.79 19.95
N LYS A 233 5.56 -8.70 21.28
CA LYS A 233 4.46 -9.25 22.10
C LYS A 233 4.20 -8.36 23.30
N GLY A 234 2.93 -8.23 23.69
CA GLY A 234 2.53 -7.50 24.90
C GLY A 234 2.66 -5.97 24.75
N PRO A 235 3.08 -5.25 25.80
CA PRO A 235 3.05 -3.78 25.82
C PRO A 235 4.14 -3.11 24.97
N GLU A 236 5.14 -3.88 24.53
CA GLU A 236 6.18 -3.42 23.59
C GLU A 236 5.88 -3.80 22.14
N ALA A 237 4.68 -4.31 21.86
CA ALA A 237 4.30 -4.62 20.50
C ALA A 237 4.17 -3.35 19.65
N LYS A 238 4.31 -3.55 18.35
CA LYS A 238 4.30 -2.50 17.34
C LYS A 238 3.46 -2.99 16.18
N LEU A 239 2.69 -2.09 15.58
CA LEU A 239 2.00 -2.36 14.33
C LEU A 239 2.91 -1.90 13.19
N VAL A 240 3.34 -2.83 12.36
CA VAL A 240 4.29 -2.58 11.28
C VAL A 240 3.72 -3.06 9.95
N GLY A 241 3.99 -2.34 8.87
CA GLY A 241 3.42 -2.68 7.58
C GLY A 241 3.71 -1.68 6.47
N VAL A 242 2.87 -1.72 5.46
CA VAL A 242 2.86 -0.77 4.35
C VAL A 242 1.46 -0.21 4.15
N LYS A 243 1.36 1.00 3.62
CA LYS A 243 0.11 1.58 3.17
C LYS A 243 0.20 2.13 1.76
N ALA A 244 -0.92 2.15 1.05
CA ALA A 244 -1.05 2.83 -0.23
C ALA A 244 -2.38 3.56 -0.30
N MET A 245 -2.40 4.71 -0.98
CA MET A 245 -3.62 5.44 -1.25
C MET A 245 -4.19 5.00 -2.61
N ALA A 246 -5.51 4.98 -2.71
CA ALA A 246 -6.25 4.60 -3.90
C ALA A 246 -7.39 5.59 -4.12
N VAL A 247 -7.81 5.74 -5.39
CA VAL A 247 -9.04 6.44 -5.77
C VAL A 247 -9.99 5.44 -6.40
N GLU A 248 -11.19 5.32 -5.82
CA GLU A 248 -12.27 4.45 -6.25
C GLU A 248 -13.47 5.33 -6.65
N SER A 249 -13.74 5.47 -7.96
CA SER A 249 -14.86 6.26 -8.52
C SER A 249 -15.86 5.38 -9.26
#